data_AF-A0A7S1I0B7-F1
#
_entry.id   AF-A0A7S1I0B7-F1
#
_cell.length_a   1.000
_cell.length_b   1.000
_cell.length_c   1.000
_cell.angle_alpha   90.00
_cell.angle_beta   90.00
_cell.angle_gamma   90.00
#
_symmetry.space_group_name_H-M   'P 1'
#
loop_
_entity.id
_entity.type
_entity.pdbx_description
1 polymer ?
#
loop_
_entity_poly.entity_id
_entity_poly.type
_entity_poly.pdbx_seq_one_letter_code
_entity_poly.pdbx_strand_id
1 'polypeptide(L)'
;GSVVARGPAGRALFAGDVLKGVTGLTFSAPGLVTAAEVEAIAQHCPSLTSLTIGSGNIIGGEGAVAIAQAVTMSLSLAHLQLEDNNIGDEGCQALAEAL
;
A
#
# COMPACT_ATOMS: atom_id res chain seq x y z
N GLY A 1 12.42 1.40 9.78
CA GLY A 1 12.64 2.80 9.31
C GLY A 1 11.56 3.15 8.30
N SER A 2 11.21 4.44 8.15
CA SER A 2 10.16 4.86 7.19
C SER A 2 10.75 5.16 5.81
N VAL A 3 10.09 4.69 4.75
CA VAL A 3 10.49 4.90 3.35
C VAL A 3 9.40 5.67 2.62
N VAL A 4 9.81 6.64 1.81
CA VAL A 4 8.91 7.41 0.95
C VAL A 4 9.13 6.98 -0.50
N ALA A 5 8.15 6.29 -1.08
CA ALA A 5 8.17 5.89 -2.48
C ALA A 5 7.70 7.06 -3.36
N ARG A 6 8.59 7.57 -4.21
CA ARG A 6 8.29 8.67 -5.15
C ARG A 6 8.33 8.15 -6.58
N GLY A 7 7.16 8.06 -7.20
CA GLY A 7 6.99 7.71 -8.61
C GLY A 7 7.48 6.30 -8.99
N PRO A 8 7.58 6.00 -10.31
CA PRO A 8 8.01 4.70 -10.84
C PRO A 8 9.37 4.20 -10.32
N ALA A 9 10.33 5.12 -10.11
CA ALA A 9 11.65 4.77 -9.57
C ALA A 9 11.60 4.34 -8.09
N GLY A 10 10.72 4.96 -7.30
CA GLY A 10 10.43 4.51 -5.93
C GLY A 10 9.75 3.14 -5.90
N ARG A 11 9.05 2.75 -6.97
CA ARG A 11 8.36 1.45 -7.07
C ARG A 11 9.30 0.27 -7.33
N ALA A 12 10.46 0.50 -7.94
CA ALA A 12 11.50 -0.53 -8.08
C ALA A 12 12.08 -0.99 -6.73
N LEU A 13 11.89 -0.23 -5.65
CA LEU A 13 12.26 -0.64 -4.29
C LEU A 13 11.45 -1.85 -3.81
N PHE A 14 10.25 -2.08 -4.34
CA PHE A 14 9.36 -3.17 -3.91
C PHE A 14 9.80 -4.56 -4.35
N ALA A 15 10.72 -4.67 -5.32
CA ALA A 15 11.24 -5.95 -5.80
C ALA A 15 12.48 -6.44 -5.03
N GLY A 16 13.01 -5.66 -4.08
CA GLY A 16 14.26 -5.95 -3.37
C GLY A 16 14.09 -6.25 -1.89
N ASP A 17 15.01 -7.04 -1.33
CA ASP A 17 15.11 -7.38 0.11
C ASP A 17 15.28 -6.17 1.06
N VAL A 18 15.45 -4.96 0.51
CA VAL A 18 15.64 -3.70 1.22
C VAL A 18 14.45 -3.34 2.12
N LEU A 19 13.25 -3.87 1.83
CA LEU A 19 12.03 -3.50 2.56
C LEU A 19 11.68 -4.38 3.77
N LYS A 20 12.43 -5.46 4.02
CA LYS A 20 12.16 -6.39 5.14
C LYS A 20 12.16 -5.72 6.53
N GLY A 21 12.90 -4.63 6.69
CA GLY A 21 12.98 -3.81 7.92
C GLY A 21 12.22 -2.47 7.85
N VAL A 22 11.44 -2.27 6.79
CA VAL A 22 10.64 -1.05 6.62
C VAL A 22 9.36 -1.18 7.41
N THR A 23 9.12 -0.17 8.25
CA THR A 23 7.99 -0.12 9.18
C THR A 23 6.97 0.91 8.75
N GLY A 24 7.38 1.91 7.97
CA GLY A 24 6.49 2.93 7.43
C GLY A 24 6.70 3.10 5.93
N LEU A 25 5.64 3.15 5.15
CA LEU A 25 5.69 3.39 3.72
C LEU A 25 4.74 4.50 3.32
N THR A 26 5.24 5.48 2.57
CA THR A 26 4.42 6.61 2.08
C THR A 26 4.56 6.77 0.57
N PHE A 27 3.41 6.80 -0.12
CA PHE A 27 3.31 7.21 -1.52
C PHE A 27 2.89 8.67 -1.58
N SER A 28 3.81 9.55 -2.01
CA SER A 28 3.58 11.00 -2.06
C SER A 28 3.58 11.60 -3.47
N ALA A 29 3.77 10.78 -4.50
CA ALA A 29 3.76 11.24 -5.88
C ALA A 29 2.42 10.87 -6.52
N PRO A 30 1.75 11.78 -7.26
CA PRO A 30 0.55 11.44 -7.99
C PRO A 30 0.86 10.40 -9.08
N GLY A 31 0.01 9.37 -9.18
CA GLY A 31 0.20 8.25 -10.10
C GLY A 31 -0.76 7.10 -9.86
N LEU A 32 -0.86 6.17 -10.81
CA LEU A 32 -1.67 4.96 -10.68
C LEU A 32 -0.93 3.97 -9.77
N VAL A 33 -1.39 3.75 -8.55
CA VAL A 33 -0.89 2.66 -7.70
C VAL A 33 -1.61 1.40 -8.12
N THR A 34 -0.88 0.47 -8.71
CA THR A 34 -1.49 -0.76 -9.27
C THR A 34 -1.62 -1.84 -8.20
N ALA A 35 -2.56 -2.77 -8.37
CA ALA A 35 -2.70 -3.94 -7.49
C ALA A 35 -1.37 -4.71 -7.34
N ALA A 36 -0.60 -4.86 -8.42
CA ALA A 36 0.71 -5.52 -8.40
C ALA A 36 1.72 -4.83 -7.48
N GLU A 37 1.70 -3.49 -7.40
CA GLU A 37 2.58 -2.75 -6.50
C GLU A 37 2.21 -2.97 -5.04
N VAL A 38 0.91 -3.06 -4.76
CA VAL A 38 0.40 -3.33 -3.43
C VAL A 38 0.72 -4.77 -2.98
N GLU A 39 0.55 -5.74 -3.87
CA GLU A 39 0.92 -7.13 -3.61
C GLU A 39 2.42 -7.27 -3.31
N ALA A 40 3.27 -6.54 -4.05
CA ALA A 40 4.71 -6.54 -3.79
C ALA A 40 5.03 -6.00 -2.39
N ILE A 41 4.33 -4.97 -1.92
CA ILE A 41 4.48 -4.47 -0.53
C ILE A 41 4.13 -5.57 0.47
N ALA A 42 3.03 -6.29 0.26
CA ALA A 42 2.60 -7.37 1.16
C ALA A 42 3.66 -8.47 1.29
N GLN A 43 4.29 -8.83 0.16
CA GLN A 43 5.28 -9.91 0.10
C GLN A 43 6.65 -9.48 0.66
N HIS A 44 7.02 -8.22 0.48
CA HIS A 44 8.38 -7.74 0.77
C HIS A 44 8.48 -6.87 2.05
N CYS A 45 7.36 -6.48 2.66
CA CYS A 45 7.31 -5.64 3.86
C CYS A 45 6.56 -6.31 5.03
N PRO A 46 6.99 -7.47 5.55
CA PRO A 46 6.28 -8.18 6.62
C PRO A 46 6.23 -7.41 7.96
N SER A 47 7.12 -6.43 8.14
CA SER A 47 7.23 -5.60 9.34
C SER A 47 6.52 -4.26 9.21
N LEU A 48 5.69 -4.07 8.17
CA LEU A 48 5.04 -2.79 7.91
C LEU A 48 3.99 -2.50 8.99
N THR A 49 4.13 -1.37 9.66
CA THR A 49 3.20 -0.89 10.69
C THR A 49 2.38 0.31 10.23
N SER A 50 2.85 1.03 9.21
CA SER A 50 2.17 2.20 8.67
C SER A 50 2.25 2.24 7.14
N LEU A 51 1.09 2.37 6.49
CA LEU A 51 0.96 2.58 5.05
C LEU A 51 0.14 3.86 4.79
N THR A 52 0.75 4.80 4.06
CA THR A 52 0.11 6.05 3.66
C THR A 52 0.15 6.19 2.15
N ILE A 53 -1.02 6.30 1.53
CA ILE A 53 -1.18 6.63 0.11
C ILE A 53 -1.89 7.97 0.04
N GLY A 54 -1.12 9.00 -0.32
CA GLY A 54 -1.60 10.38 -0.34
C GLY A 54 -2.49 10.69 -1.54
N SER A 55 -3.22 11.80 -1.41
CA SER A 55 -4.15 12.35 -2.42
C SER A 55 -3.50 12.51 -3.79
N GLY A 56 -4.25 12.19 -4.85
CA GLY A 56 -3.78 12.26 -6.24
C GLY A 56 -3.12 10.98 -6.75
N ASN A 57 -3.10 9.93 -5.93
CA ASN A 57 -2.94 8.57 -6.44
C ASN A 57 -4.30 8.02 -6.87
N ILE A 58 -4.29 7.16 -7.87
CA ILE A 58 -5.49 6.40 -8.25
C ILE A 58 -5.18 4.95 -7.90
N ILE A 59 -5.93 4.41 -6.96
CA ILE A 59 -5.85 2.99 -6.58
C ILE A 59 -6.98 2.23 -7.30
N GLY A 60 -8.18 2.82 -7.36
CA GLY A 60 -9.37 2.13 -7.85
C GLY A 60 -9.86 1.06 -6.86
N GLY A 61 -10.97 0.39 -7.21
CA GLY A 61 -11.48 -0.76 -6.46
C GLY A 61 -10.51 -1.94 -6.43
N GLU A 62 -9.91 -2.28 -7.57
CA GLU A 62 -8.98 -3.41 -7.67
C GLU A 62 -7.74 -3.22 -6.79
N GLY A 63 -7.13 -2.03 -6.81
CA GLY A 63 -5.98 -1.75 -5.96
C GLY A 63 -6.35 -1.76 -4.47
N ALA A 64 -7.56 -1.37 -4.11
CA ALA A 64 -8.04 -1.37 -2.73
C ALA A 64 -8.28 -2.79 -2.20
N VAL A 65 -8.81 -3.68 -3.05
CA VAL A 65 -8.90 -5.12 -2.75
C VAL A 65 -7.50 -5.70 -2.52
N ALA A 66 -6.52 -5.33 -3.35
CA ALA A 66 -5.13 -5.75 -3.11
C ALA A 66 -4.58 -5.21 -1.79
N ILE A 67 -4.95 -3.98 -1.38
CA ILE A 67 -4.52 -3.42 -0.08
C ILE A 67 -5.15 -4.20 1.06
N ALA A 68 -6.44 -4.52 0.97
CA ALA A 68 -7.12 -5.34 1.95
C ALA A 68 -6.42 -6.70 2.12
N GLN A 69 -6.07 -7.38 1.03
CA GLN A 69 -5.30 -8.62 1.08
C GLN A 69 -3.92 -8.40 1.71
N ALA A 70 -3.20 -7.35 1.35
CA ALA A 70 -1.91 -7.01 1.93
C ALA A 70 -1.98 -6.76 3.45
N VAL A 71 -3.05 -6.11 3.91
CA VAL A 71 -3.34 -5.85 5.32
C VAL A 71 -3.58 -7.16 6.05
N THR A 72 -4.41 -8.06 5.51
CA THR A 72 -4.66 -9.37 6.15
C THR A 72 -3.41 -10.23 6.28
N MET A 73 -2.45 -10.08 5.35
CA MET A 73 -1.16 -10.78 5.41
C MET A 73 -0.15 -10.10 6.36
N SER A 74 -0.31 -8.80 6.59
CA SER A 74 0.58 -8.00 7.44
C SER A 74 0.02 -7.88 8.87
N LEU A 75 0.36 -8.83 9.74
CA LEU A 75 -0.07 -8.86 11.15
C LEU A 75 0.34 -7.64 11.99
N SER A 76 1.22 -6.78 11.48
CA SER A 76 1.79 -5.64 12.21
C SER A 76 1.23 -4.28 11.79
N LEU A 77 0.35 -4.22 10.78
CA LEU A 77 -0.15 -2.95 10.26
C LEU A 77 -1.12 -2.31 11.28
N ALA A 78 -0.74 -1.13 11.79
CA ALA A 78 -1.53 -0.38 12.76
C ALA A 78 -2.12 0.90 12.17
N HIS A 79 -1.55 1.40 11.07
CA HIS A 79 -1.96 2.65 10.44
C HIS A 79 -2.11 2.48 8.93
N LEU A 80 -3.30 2.78 8.41
CA LEU A 80 -3.61 2.79 6.99
C LEU A 80 -4.31 4.10 6.63
N GLN A 81 -3.75 4.84 5.67
CA GLN A 81 -4.35 6.08 5.17
C GLN A 81 -4.39 6.07 3.65
N LEU A 82 -5.60 6.18 3.09
CA LEU A 82 -5.88 6.06 1.65
C LEU A 82 -6.69 7.25 1.13
N GLU A 83 -6.34 8.46 1.58
CA GLU A 83 -7.08 9.68 1.26
C GLU A 83 -7.15 9.97 -0.25
N ASP A 84 -8.37 10.18 -0.76
CA ASP A 84 -8.66 10.61 -2.13
C ASP A 84 -8.03 9.72 -3.24
N ASN A 85 -8.29 8.40 -3.15
CA ASN A 85 -7.74 7.38 -4.05
C ASN A 85 -8.74 6.65 -4.96
N ASN A 86 -9.99 7.13 -5.00
CA ASN A 86 -11.09 6.55 -5.80
C ASN A 86 -11.28 5.03 -5.58
N ILE A 87 -11.38 4.62 -4.32
CA ILE A 87 -11.40 3.22 -3.85
C ILE A 87 -12.68 2.48 -4.28
N GLY A 88 -13.80 3.19 -4.48
CA GLY A 88 -15.09 2.58 -4.82
C GLY A 88 -15.67 1.69 -3.71
N ASP A 89 -16.89 1.19 -3.92
CA ASP A 89 -17.63 0.44 -2.90
C ASP A 89 -17.01 -0.93 -2.61
N GLU A 90 -16.60 -1.64 -3.66
CA GLU A 90 -15.99 -2.97 -3.57
C GLU A 90 -14.66 -2.93 -2.79
N GLY A 91 -13.85 -1.90 -3.06
CA GLY A 91 -12.61 -1.67 -2.34
C GLY A 91 -12.84 -1.30 -0.87
N CYS A 92 -13.87 -0.48 -0.59
CA CYS A 92 -14.26 -0.18 0.79
C CYS A 92 -14.71 -1.44 1.55
N GLN A 93 -15.50 -2.31 0.92
CA GLN A 93 -15.94 -3.55 1.52
C GLN A 93 -14.76 -4.47 1.84
N ALA A 94 -13.85 -4.68 0.88
CA ALA A 94 -12.67 -5.50 1.10
C ALA A 94 -11.81 -4.98 2.26
N LEU A 95 -11.59 -3.65 2.32
CA LEU A 95 -10.85 -3.03 3.43
C LEU A 95 -11.55 -3.21 4.77
N ALA A 96 -12.88 -3.15 4.81
CA ALA A 96 -13.67 -3.38 6.02
C ALA A 96 -13.62 -4.84 6.50
N GLU A 97 -13.45 -5.80 5.60
CA GLU A 97 -13.26 -7.23 5.94
C GLU A 97 -11.83 -7.51 6.43
N ALA A 98 -10.86 -6.68 6.03
CA ALA A 98 -9.45 -6.87 6.35
C ALA A 98 -8.97 -6.19 7.64
N LEU A 99 -9.69 -5.17 8.12
CA LEU A 99 -9.39 -4.40 9.35
C LEU A 99 -10.17 -4.94 10.55
#